data_AF-A0A7R9Q745-F1
#
_entry.id   AF-A0A7R9Q745-F1
#
_cell.length_a   1.000
_cell.length_b   1.000
_cell.length_c   1.000
_cell.angle_alpha   90.00
_cell.angle_beta   90.00
_cell.angle_gamma   90.00
#
_symmetry.space_group_name_H-M   'P 1'
#
loop_
_entity.id
_entity.type
_entity.pdbx_description
1 polymer ?
#
loop_
_entity_poly.entity_id
_entity_poly.type
_entity_poly.pdbx_seq_one_letter_code
_entity_poly.pdbx_strand_id
1 'polypeptide(L)'
;SYPSQQQSQQSSHSCRPHKQYLYYVLREQPIWRSLRFWNAAFFDALQTERSNRPTPTQRQLNQYNKQDITDENQFQQNITFGQLGAFTHNMHSFGLPKELCNEFLRKQSTIANLPPEQISILRENIEFMYCH
;
A
#
# COMPACT_ATOMS: atom_id res chain seq x y z
N SER A 1 17.97 -71.17 20.17
CA SER A 1 17.39 -69.98 20.81
C SER A 1 18.22 -68.76 20.47
N TYR A 2 17.83 -68.03 19.42
CA TYR A 2 18.29 -66.67 19.09
C TYR A 2 17.43 -65.64 19.86
N PRO A 3 17.72 -64.33 19.87
CA PRO A 3 18.90 -63.66 20.42
C PRO A 3 18.53 -62.45 21.31
N SER A 4 19.51 -61.88 22.01
CA SER A 4 19.45 -60.54 22.61
C SER A 4 19.46 -59.48 21.51
N GLN A 5 18.42 -58.64 21.42
CA GLN A 5 18.49 -57.34 20.74
C GLN A 5 17.67 -56.30 21.50
N GLN A 6 18.38 -55.48 22.29
CA GLN A 6 17.94 -54.12 22.57
C GLN A 6 18.20 -53.30 21.30
N GLN A 7 17.13 -52.89 20.62
CA GLN A 7 17.19 -51.86 19.58
C GLN A 7 16.23 -50.73 19.97
N SER A 8 16.85 -49.68 20.50
CA SER A 8 16.68 -48.28 20.14
C SER A 8 15.26 -47.85 19.76
N GLN A 9 14.55 -47.24 20.70
CA GLN A 9 13.51 -46.25 20.38
C GLN A 9 14.18 -45.10 19.62
N GLN A 10 14.19 -45.16 18.29
CA GLN A 10 14.35 -43.97 17.47
C GLN A 10 13.02 -43.22 17.47
N SER A 11 12.90 -42.29 18.39
CA SER A 11 11.91 -41.22 18.36
C SER A 11 12.18 -40.36 17.12
N SER A 12 11.58 -40.72 16.00
CA SER A 12 11.50 -39.89 14.80
C SER A 12 10.59 -38.71 15.11
N HIS A 13 11.13 -37.67 15.75
CA HIS A 13 10.52 -36.35 15.73
C HIS A 13 10.62 -35.84 14.31
N SER A 14 9.62 -36.20 13.50
CA SER A 14 9.23 -35.41 12.34
C SER A 14 8.87 -34.02 12.87
N CYS A 15 9.85 -33.11 12.86
CA CYS A 15 9.60 -31.71 13.12
C CYS A 15 8.71 -31.22 11.97
N ARG A 16 7.39 -31.26 12.20
CA ARG A 16 6.41 -30.80 11.22
C ARG A 16 6.78 -29.36 10.86
N PRO A 17 6.91 -29.01 9.57
CA PRO A 17 7.23 -27.64 9.19
C PRO A 17 6.18 -26.71 9.78
N HIS A 18 6.60 -25.90 10.74
CA HIS A 18 5.72 -24.96 11.44
C HIS A 18 5.35 -23.86 10.45
N LYS A 19 4.12 -23.92 9.92
CA LYS A 19 3.61 -22.89 9.03
C LYS A 19 3.35 -21.63 9.85
N GLN A 20 4.21 -20.62 9.68
CA GLN A 20 3.99 -19.29 10.23
C GLN A 20 3.44 -18.37 9.14
N TYR A 21 2.49 -17.53 9.50
CA TYR A 21 2.04 -16.46 8.62
C TYR A 21 3.18 -15.46 8.44
N LEU A 22 3.49 -15.14 7.18
CA LEU A 22 4.53 -14.17 6.83
C LEU A 22 4.32 -12.81 7.52
N TYR A 23 3.07 -12.46 7.83
CA TYR A 23 2.69 -11.30 8.64
C TYR A 23 3.50 -11.15 9.93
N TYR A 24 3.77 -12.23 10.67
CA TYR A 24 4.49 -12.15 11.94
C TYR A 24 5.93 -11.66 11.76
N VAL A 25 6.58 -12.06 10.67
CA VAL A 25 7.96 -11.64 10.34
C VAL A 25 7.96 -10.27 9.67
N LEU A 26 6.95 -10.00 8.83
CA LEU A 26 6.89 -8.75 8.09
C LEU A 26 6.48 -7.58 8.96
N ARG A 27 5.52 -7.70 9.88
CA ARG A 27 4.97 -6.54 10.61
C ARG A 27 6.01 -5.70 11.37
N GLU A 28 7.14 -6.29 11.75
CA GLU A 28 8.19 -5.62 12.53
C GLU A 28 9.32 -5.02 11.69
N GLN A 29 9.23 -5.09 10.35
CA GLN A 29 10.31 -4.62 9.49
C GLN A 29 10.47 -3.08 9.57
N PRO A 30 11.70 -2.57 9.78
CA PRO A 30 11.95 -1.12 9.87
C PRO A 30 11.58 -0.35 8.60
N ILE A 31 11.55 -1.03 7.45
CA ILE A 31 11.22 -0.44 6.16
C ILE A 31 9.83 0.23 6.14
N TRP A 32 8.89 -0.25 6.95
CA TRP A 32 7.55 0.35 7.05
C TRP A 32 7.58 1.74 7.69
N ARG A 33 8.61 2.08 8.46
CA ARG A 33 8.75 3.45 9.02
C ARG A 33 9.35 4.42 8.01
N SER A 34 9.82 3.93 6.86
CA SER A 34 10.46 4.74 5.84
C SER A 34 9.41 5.40 4.94
N LEU A 35 9.28 6.72 5.02
CA LEU A 35 8.44 7.47 4.08
C LEU A 35 8.92 7.29 2.62
N ARG A 36 10.21 7.02 2.40
CA ARG A 36 10.75 6.74 1.05
C ARG A 36 10.16 5.46 0.47
N PHE A 37 9.95 4.43 1.30
CA PHE A 37 9.29 3.20 0.88
C PHE A 37 7.85 3.50 0.44
N TRP A 38 7.08 4.18 1.29
CA TRP A 38 5.68 4.51 0.98
C TRP A 38 5.53 5.39 -0.25
N ASN A 39 6.41 6.38 -0.44
CA ASN A 39 6.42 7.19 -1.66
C ASN A 39 6.70 6.34 -2.90
N ALA A 40 7.65 5.42 -2.83
CA ALA A 40 7.98 4.55 -3.96
C ALA A 40 6.84 3.57 -4.28
N ALA A 41 6.29 2.90 -3.26
CA ALA A 41 5.17 2.00 -3.42
C ALA A 41 3.90 2.72 -3.92
N PHE A 42 3.66 3.95 -3.45
CA PHE A 42 2.54 4.76 -3.91
C PHE A 42 2.71 5.20 -5.37
N PHE A 43 3.91 5.62 -5.76
CA PHE A 43 4.21 5.96 -7.15
C PHE A 43 4.01 4.76 -8.08
N ASP A 44 4.48 3.59 -7.67
CA ASP A 44 4.29 2.33 -8.41
C ASP A 44 2.80 1.96 -8.55
N ALA A 45 2.01 2.13 -7.49
CA ALA A 45 0.57 1.93 -7.52
C ALA A 45 -0.13 2.91 -8.48
N LEU A 46 0.20 4.21 -8.42
CA LEU A 46 -0.34 5.21 -9.35
C LEU A 46 0.05 4.90 -10.80
N GLN A 47 1.29 4.46 -11.03
CA GLN A 47 1.74 4.12 -12.36
C GLN A 47 1.01 2.90 -12.92
N THR A 48 0.80 1.88 -12.09
CA THR A 48 0.02 0.68 -12.45
C THR A 48 -1.41 1.05 -12.85
N GLU A 49 -2.10 1.88 -12.05
CA GLU A 49 -3.45 2.36 -12.38
C GLU A 49 -3.47 3.15 -13.70
N ARG A 50 -2.46 4.00 -13.94
CA ARG A 50 -2.34 4.77 -15.19
C ARG A 50 -2.05 3.89 -16.40
N SER A 51 -1.26 2.83 -16.23
CA SER A 51 -0.94 1.87 -17.30
C SER A 51 -2.15 1.07 -17.77
N ASN A 52 -3.18 0.93 -16.94
CA ASN A 52 -4.45 0.33 -17.34
C ASN A 52 -5.24 1.20 -18.33
N ARG A 53 -4.82 2.45 -18.56
CA ARG A 53 -5.39 3.32 -19.59
C ARG A 53 -4.51 3.32 -20.85
N PRO A 54 -5.11 3.26 -22.04
CA PRO A 54 -4.35 3.41 -23.28
C PRO A 54 -3.61 4.75 -23.30
N THR A 55 -2.29 4.69 -23.52
CA THR A 55 -1.47 5.89 -23.68
C THR A 55 -1.95 6.66 -24.90
N PRO A 56 -2.33 7.95 -24.76
CA PRO A 56 -2.81 8.72 -25.89
C PRO A 56 -1.70 8.86 -26.93
N THR A 57 -2.04 8.58 -28.20
CA THR A 57 -1.13 8.75 -29.32
C THR A 57 -0.83 10.24 -29.54
N GLN A 58 0.32 10.57 -30.16
CA GLN A 58 0.71 11.96 -30.46
C GLN A 58 -0.38 12.75 -31.21
N ARG A 59 -1.18 12.08 -32.05
CA ARG A 59 -2.29 12.71 -32.77
C ARG A 59 -3.46 13.08 -31.86
N GLN A 60 -3.74 12.24 -30.85
CA GLN A 60 -4.78 12.50 -29.86
C GLN A 60 -4.37 13.66 -28.95
N LEU A 61 -3.10 13.70 -28.52
CA LEU A 61 -2.57 14.82 -27.72
C LEU A 61 -2.74 16.17 -28.41
N ASN A 62 -2.53 16.24 -29.73
CA ASN A 62 -2.71 17.47 -30.51
C ASN A 62 -4.18 17.91 -30.63
N GLN A 63 -5.13 17.05 -30.29
CA GLN A 63 -6.58 17.31 -30.35
C GLN A 63 -7.19 17.56 -28.97
N TYR A 64 -6.41 17.51 -27.89
CA TYR A 64 -6.92 17.75 -26.54
C TYR A 64 -7.50 19.16 -26.45
N ASN A 65 -8.81 19.22 -26.24
CA ASN A 65 -9.48 20.45 -25.91
C ASN A 65 -9.41 20.68 -24.39
N LYS A 66 -9.95 21.81 -23.92
CA LYS A 66 -9.95 22.13 -22.48
C LYS A 66 -10.73 21.11 -21.63
N GLN A 67 -11.75 20.48 -22.20
CA GLN A 67 -12.53 19.45 -21.52
C GLN A 67 -11.70 18.19 -21.34
N ASP A 68 -10.98 17.72 -22.36
CA ASP A 68 -10.12 16.54 -22.28
C ASP A 68 -9.04 16.68 -21.19
N ILE A 69 -8.46 17.89 -21.07
CA ILE A 69 -7.50 18.21 -20.01
C ILE A 69 -8.17 18.21 -18.63
N THR A 70 -9.40 18.70 -18.53
CA THR A 70 -10.14 18.74 -17.26
C THR A 70 -10.51 17.34 -16.81
N ASP A 71 -11.01 16.52 -17.72
CA ASP A 71 -11.38 15.13 -17.48
C ASP A 71 -10.16 14.29 -17.08
N GLU A 72 -9.01 14.54 -17.73
CA GLU A 72 -7.74 13.92 -17.34
C GLU A 72 -7.34 14.31 -15.92
N ASN A 73 -7.39 15.60 -15.58
CA ASN A 73 -7.06 16.04 -14.22
C ASN A 73 -7.99 15.42 -13.18
N GLN A 74 -9.29 15.38 -13.42
CA GLN A 74 -10.25 14.75 -12.51
C GLN A 74 -9.97 13.26 -12.35
N PHE A 75 -9.65 12.57 -13.44
CA PHE A 75 -9.26 11.17 -13.40
C PHE A 75 -8.01 10.94 -12.54
N GLN A 76 -6.97 11.76 -12.74
CA GLN A 76 -5.74 11.70 -11.95
C GLN A 76 -5.99 11.96 -10.46
N GLN A 77 -6.86 12.92 -10.14
CA GLN A 77 -7.27 13.21 -8.76
C GLN A 77 -8.02 12.02 -8.15
N ASN A 78 -8.94 11.40 -8.89
CA ASN A 78 -9.73 10.27 -8.40
C ASN A 78 -8.88 9.02 -8.12
N ILE A 79 -7.94 8.70 -9.01
CA ILE A 79 -6.98 7.61 -8.75
C ILE A 79 -6.17 7.91 -7.49
N THR A 80 -5.63 9.13 -7.41
CA THR A 80 -4.79 9.54 -6.27
C THR A 80 -5.59 9.46 -4.97
N PHE A 81 -6.84 9.93 -4.96
CA PHE A 81 -7.73 9.85 -3.81
C PHE A 81 -7.95 8.42 -3.35
N GLY A 82 -8.31 7.51 -4.27
CA GLY A 82 -8.52 6.10 -3.95
C GLY A 82 -7.26 5.44 -3.39
N GLN A 83 -6.11 5.68 -4.02
CA GLN A 83 -4.83 5.12 -3.58
C GLN A 83 -4.40 5.70 -2.22
N LEU A 84 -4.63 6.98 -1.95
CA LEU A 84 -4.31 7.57 -0.65
C LEU A 84 -5.17 6.97 0.48
N GLY A 85 -6.45 6.70 0.21
CA GLY A 85 -7.31 5.98 1.15
C GLY A 85 -6.75 4.60 1.48
N ALA A 86 -6.38 3.82 0.46
CA ALA A 86 -5.80 2.49 0.65
C ALA A 86 -4.46 2.54 1.40
N PHE A 87 -3.57 3.45 1.02
CA PHE A 87 -2.24 3.55 1.62
C PHE A 87 -2.28 4.02 3.07
N THR A 88 -3.13 4.99 3.41
CA THR A 88 -3.25 5.47 4.80
C THR A 88 -3.80 4.38 5.73
N HIS A 89 -4.73 3.55 5.24
CA HIS A 89 -5.20 2.35 5.94
C HIS A 89 -4.11 1.28 6.09
N ASN A 90 -3.34 1.03 5.03
CA ASN A 90 -2.22 0.08 5.07
C ASN A 90 -1.14 0.54 6.07
N MET A 91 -0.76 1.81 6.03
CA MET A 91 0.19 2.41 6.97
C MET A 91 -0.30 2.24 8.42
N HIS A 92 -1.59 2.51 8.69
CA HIS A 92 -2.19 2.24 10.00
C HIS A 92 -2.10 0.76 10.39
N SER A 93 -2.41 -0.16 9.48
CA SER A 93 -2.34 -1.62 9.71
C SER A 93 -0.93 -2.12 10.04
N PHE A 94 0.11 -1.42 9.58
CA PHE A 94 1.52 -1.68 9.94
C PHE A 94 1.97 -0.95 11.22
N GLY A 95 1.06 -0.30 11.94
CA GLY A 95 1.33 0.35 13.22
C GLY A 95 2.14 1.64 13.09
N LEU A 96 2.04 2.32 11.95
CA LEU A 96 2.66 3.63 11.79
C LEU A 96 1.92 4.65 12.64
N PRO A 97 2.58 5.72 13.12
CA PRO A 97 1.92 6.76 13.87
C PRO A 97 1.06 7.64 12.97
N LYS A 98 -0.01 8.18 13.55
CA LYS A 98 -0.96 9.08 12.89
C LYS A 98 -0.29 10.27 12.20
N GLU A 99 0.76 10.82 12.82
CA GLU A 99 1.53 11.94 12.31
C GLU A 99 2.20 11.60 10.98
N LEU A 100 2.72 10.37 10.84
CA LEU A 100 3.35 9.91 9.60
C LEU A 100 2.31 9.72 8.49
N CYS A 101 1.14 9.17 8.81
CA CYS A 101 0.03 9.07 7.85
C CYS A 101 -0.43 10.46 7.38
N ASN A 102 -0.57 11.42 8.30
CA ASN A 102 -0.94 12.80 7.98
C ASN A 102 0.13 13.52 7.15
N GLU A 103 1.41 13.32 7.46
CA GLU A 103 2.51 13.89 6.69
C GLU A 103 2.54 13.34 5.26
N PHE A 104 2.38 12.02 5.12
CA PHE A 104 2.28 11.35 3.83
C PHE A 104 1.09 11.89 3.02
N LEU A 105 -0.10 11.90 3.62
CA LEU A 105 -1.32 12.43 3.00
C LEU A 105 -1.10 13.86 2.51
N ARG A 106 -0.62 14.77 3.38
CA ARG A 106 -0.38 16.17 3.04
C ARG A 106 0.51 16.31 1.81
N LYS A 107 1.65 15.61 1.78
CA LYS A 107 2.62 15.68 0.68
C LYS A 107 2.00 15.21 -0.63
N GLN A 108 1.35 14.04 -0.63
CA GLN A 108 0.78 13.47 -1.84
C GLN A 108 -0.43 14.26 -2.35
N SER A 109 -1.28 14.77 -1.45
CA SER A 109 -2.39 15.65 -1.81
C SER A 109 -1.93 16.94 -2.48
N THR A 110 -0.83 17.54 -2.00
CA THR A 110 -0.22 18.72 -2.64
C THR A 110 0.34 18.39 -4.03
N ILE A 111 1.07 17.28 -4.16
CA ILE A 111 1.67 16.88 -5.45
C ILE A 111 0.60 16.60 -6.50
N ALA A 112 -0.49 15.94 -6.12
CA ALA A 112 -1.60 15.61 -7.01
C ALA A 112 -2.63 16.73 -7.18
N ASN A 113 -2.43 17.88 -6.52
CA ASN A 113 -3.36 19.00 -6.50
C ASN A 113 -4.81 18.55 -6.19
N LEU A 114 -4.98 17.76 -5.12
CA LEU A 114 -6.28 17.23 -4.76
C LEU A 114 -7.24 18.36 -4.29
N PRO A 115 -8.54 18.26 -4.61
CA PRO A 115 -9.53 19.19 -4.09
C PRO A 115 -9.59 19.17 -2.56
N PRO A 116 -9.80 20.33 -1.90
CA PRO A 116 -9.86 20.41 -0.44
C PRO A 116 -10.89 19.48 0.20
N GLU A 117 -12.03 19.25 -0.47
CA GLU A 117 -13.08 18.34 -0.04
C GLU A 117 -12.57 16.89 0.07
N GLN A 118 -11.88 16.40 -0.97
CA GLN A 118 -11.27 15.07 -0.96
C GLN A 118 -10.20 14.94 0.14
N ILE A 119 -9.42 15.99 0.37
CA ILE A 119 -8.43 16.03 1.45
C ILE A 119 -9.15 15.94 2.81
N SER A 120 -10.25 16.65 3.03
CA SER A 120 -11.02 16.60 4.27
C SER A 120 -11.49 15.18 4.57
N ILE A 121 -12.09 14.51 3.59
CA ILE A 121 -12.58 13.13 3.73
C ILE A 121 -11.43 12.19 4.12
N LEU A 122 -10.27 12.28 3.44
CA LEU A 122 -9.12 11.44 3.77
C LEU A 122 -8.58 11.72 5.18
N ARG A 123 -8.57 12.98 5.63
CA ARG A 123 -8.15 13.35 6.98
C ARG A 123 -9.13 12.81 8.02
N GLU A 124 -10.43 12.98 7.82
CA GLU A 124 -11.47 12.42 8.70
C GLU A 124 -11.35 10.90 8.82
N ASN A 125 -11.05 10.20 7.72
CA ASN A 125 -10.79 8.76 7.75
C ASN A 125 -9.57 8.40 8.60
N ILE A 126 -8.46 9.15 8.49
CA ILE A 126 -7.30 8.97 9.35
C ILE A 126 -7.67 9.22 10.81
N GLU A 127 -8.39 10.31 11.12
CA GLU A 127 -8.85 10.58 12.48
C GLU A 127 -9.66 9.41 13.05
N PHE A 128 -10.61 8.88 12.28
CA PHE A 128 -11.43 7.74 12.70
C PHE A 128 -10.60 6.47 12.99
N MET A 129 -9.60 6.18 12.16
CA MET A 129 -8.72 5.01 12.32
C MET A 129 -7.91 5.01 13.62
N TYR A 130 -7.50 6.18 14.13
CA TYR A 130 -6.65 6.30 15.32
C TYR A 130 -7.40 6.68 16.59
N CYS A 131 -8.69 6.98 16.51
CA CYS A 131 -9.54 7.26 17.67
C CYS A 131 -10.13 5.99 18.31
N HIS A 132 -10.00 4.83 17.66
CA HIS A 132 -10.46 3.51 18.12
C HIS A 132 -9.28 2.54 18.20
#